data_AF-A0A1H8VK61-F1
#
_entry.id   AF-A0A1H8VK61-F1
#
_cell.length_a   1.000
_cell.length_b   1.000
_cell.length_c   1.000
_cell.angle_alpha   90.00
_cell.angle_beta   90.00
_cell.angle_gamma   90.00
#
_symmetry.space_group_name_H-M   'P 1'
#
loop_
_entity.id
_entity.type
_entity.pdbx_description
1 polymer ?
#
loop_
_entity_poly.entity_id
_entity_poly.type
_entity_poly.pdbx_seq_one_letter_code
_entity_poly.pdbx_strand_id
1 'polypeptide(L)'
;MEAERDRDGYLVATLAEAADLHPAPALFSPLTAGLDPHLATMACTLPIGDNNGALLAATRDGTPPGASTLAAVLAHDPFRRPAELLEQLRAAGYRGIANWPSVAPLAGELAAALDHSGFRFEEELAMLRLAGEAGMETAIIVHTREQMTAALDARPGTLVITPGLSSPDAAQREKRAEAVLAMAAEARSASTGIVRIHLHPGFAALQTAPRPEGVGALRHYNRS
;
A
#
# COMPACT_ATOMS: atom_id res chain seq x y z
N MET A 1 -6.83 23.62 -2.65
CA MET A 1 -7.63 22.83 -3.60
C MET A 1 -6.80 22.16 -4.70
N GLU A 2 -5.82 22.82 -5.33
CA GLU A 2 -4.89 22.18 -6.29
C GLU A 2 -3.73 21.46 -5.58
N ALA A 3 -3.12 22.10 -4.57
CA ALA A 3 -2.09 21.50 -3.70
C ALA A 3 -2.58 20.31 -2.81
N GLU A 4 -3.89 20.07 -2.75
CA GLU A 4 -4.49 18.90 -2.09
C GLU A 4 -4.59 17.70 -3.03
N ARG A 5 -4.77 17.92 -4.34
CA ARG A 5 -4.89 16.84 -5.33
C ARG A 5 -3.56 16.13 -5.58
N ASP A 6 -2.44 16.81 -5.42
CA ASP A 6 -1.09 16.21 -5.49
C ASP A 6 -0.80 15.19 -4.38
N ARG A 7 -1.62 15.17 -3.32
CA ARG A 7 -1.44 14.24 -2.19
C ARG A 7 -2.25 12.97 -2.34
N ASP A 8 -3.28 12.97 -3.17
CA ASP A 8 -4.05 11.77 -3.45
C ASP A 8 -3.25 10.82 -4.34
N GLY A 9 -3.56 9.54 -4.28
CA GLY A 9 -2.93 8.50 -5.07
C GLY A 9 -3.90 7.37 -5.36
N TYR A 10 -3.50 6.50 -6.27
CA TYR A 10 -4.38 5.47 -6.81
C TYR A 10 -3.73 4.10 -6.76
N LEU A 11 -4.46 3.09 -6.29
CA LEU A 11 -4.12 1.70 -6.49
C LEU A 11 -4.63 1.28 -7.88
N VAL A 12 -3.71 0.85 -8.73
CA VAL A 12 -4.00 0.50 -10.14
C VAL A 12 -3.61 -0.94 -10.43
N ALA A 13 -4.33 -1.58 -11.33
CA ALA A 13 -4.15 -2.97 -11.72
C ALA A 13 -3.30 -3.15 -12.97
N THR A 14 -3.08 -2.08 -13.75
CA THR A 14 -2.22 -2.10 -14.95
C THR A 14 -1.32 -0.86 -15.03
N LEU A 15 -0.21 -0.96 -15.76
CA LEU A 15 0.64 0.22 -16.06
C LEU A 15 -0.05 1.21 -17.00
N ALA A 16 -0.98 0.76 -17.84
CA ALA A 16 -1.80 1.65 -18.67
C ALA A 16 -2.67 2.58 -17.82
N GLU A 17 -3.34 2.03 -16.80
CA GLU A 17 -4.10 2.83 -15.83
C GLU A 17 -3.21 3.81 -15.06
N ALA A 18 -1.99 3.39 -14.70
CA ALA A 18 -1.01 4.29 -14.07
C ALA A 18 -0.64 5.46 -15.01
N ALA A 19 -0.45 5.18 -16.30
CA ALA A 19 -0.11 6.19 -17.30
C ALA A 19 -1.26 7.18 -17.54
N ASP A 20 -2.51 6.70 -17.57
CA ASP A 20 -3.70 7.54 -17.73
C ASP A 20 -3.90 8.53 -16.56
N LEU A 21 -3.38 8.19 -15.38
CA LEU A 21 -3.47 9.01 -14.17
C LEU A 21 -2.32 10.01 -14.02
N HIS A 22 -1.26 9.91 -14.82
CA HIS A 22 -0.09 10.77 -14.70
C HIS A 22 -0.48 12.27 -14.80
N PRO A 23 0.02 13.16 -13.91
CA PRO A 23 1.13 12.95 -12.96
C PRO A 23 0.73 12.40 -11.57
N ALA A 24 -0.51 11.94 -11.38
CA ALA A 24 -0.95 11.45 -10.07
C ALA A 24 -0.11 10.23 -9.60
N PRO A 25 0.19 10.13 -8.30
CA PRO A 25 0.84 8.97 -7.70
C PRO A 25 0.05 7.68 -7.89
N ALA A 26 0.73 6.62 -8.33
CA ALA A 26 0.13 5.30 -8.53
C ALA A 26 0.87 4.22 -7.72
N LEU A 27 0.12 3.34 -7.09
CA LEU A 27 0.62 2.09 -6.52
C LEU A 27 0.14 0.96 -7.42
N PHE A 28 1.07 0.37 -8.18
CA PHE A 28 0.75 -0.67 -9.15
C PHE A 28 0.72 -2.05 -8.49
N SER A 29 -0.47 -2.65 -8.43
CA SER A 29 -0.74 -3.94 -7.80
C SER A 29 -1.43 -4.88 -8.80
N PRO A 30 -0.68 -5.60 -9.65
CA PRO A 30 -1.25 -6.37 -10.76
C PRO A 30 -2.24 -7.46 -10.32
N LEU A 31 -2.10 -8.01 -9.10
CA LEU A 31 -3.03 -9.03 -8.59
C LEU A 31 -4.43 -8.48 -8.27
N THR A 32 -4.65 -7.16 -8.30
CA THR A 32 -6.00 -6.60 -8.17
C THR A 32 -6.75 -6.57 -9.50
N ALA A 33 -6.12 -6.94 -10.61
CA ALA A 33 -6.76 -6.97 -11.92
C ALA A 33 -7.99 -7.89 -11.95
N GLY A 34 -9.13 -7.34 -12.36
CA GLY A 34 -10.40 -8.07 -12.44
C GLY A 34 -11.06 -8.40 -11.10
N LEU A 35 -10.47 -7.98 -9.98
CA LEU A 35 -11.08 -8.15 -8.66
C LEU A 35 -12.04 -7.00 -8.37
N ASP A 36 -13.15 -7.32 -7.70
CA ASP A 36 -13.97 -6.31 -7.05
C ASP A 36 -13.10 -5.56 -6.01
N PRO A 37 -13.05 -4.22 -6.04
CA PRO A 37 -12.24 -3.44 -5.09
C PRO A 37 -12.56 -3.70 -3.61
N HIS A 38 -13.78 -4.12 -3.27
CA HIS A 38 -14.16 -4.54 -1.93
C HIS A 38 -13.43 -5.83 -1.48
N LEU A 39 -13.13 -6.72 -2.44
CA LEU A 39 -12.44 -7.98 -2.19
C LEU A 39 -10.93 -7.87 -2.35
N ALA A 40 -10.46 -6.96 -3.20
CA ALA A 40 -9.06 -6.84 -3.62
C ALA A 40 -8.06 -6.81 -2.45
N THR A 41 -8.33 -6.05 -1.38
CA THR A 41 -7.41 -5.97 -0.23
C THR A 41 -7.26 -7.32 0.51
N MET A 42 -8.35 -8.07 0.65
CA MET A 42 -8.32 -9.41 1.24
C MET A 42 -7.73 -10.43 0.26
N ALA A 43 -8.17 -10.42 -0.99
CA ALA A 43 -7.79 -11.42 -1.97
C ALA A 43 -6.28 -11.41 -2.23
N CYS A 44 -5.63 -10.24 -2.24
CA CYS A 44 -4.18 -10.16 -2.41
C CYS A 44 -3.37 -10.75 -1.24
N THR A 45 -3.96 -11.03 -0.08
CA THR A 45 -3.27 -11.74 1.03
C THR A 45 -3.40 -13.27 0.92
N LEU A 46 -4.16 -13.77 -0.06
CA LEU A 46 -4.35 -15.19 -0.32
C LEU A 46 -3.35 -15.69 -1.39
N PRO A 47 -3.09 -17.01 -1.47
CA PRO A 47 -2.19 -17.60 -2.47
C PRO A 47 -2.84 -17.66 -3.86
N ILE A 48 -3.25 -16.52 -4.40
CA ILE A 48 -3.97 -16.40 -5.67
C ILE A 48 -3.05 -16.12 -6.87
N GLY A 49 -1.76 -15.88 -6.65
CA GLY A 49 -0.81 -15.64 -7.74
C GLY A 49 0.58 -15.22 -7.27
N ASP A 50 1.51 -15.16 -8.22
CA ASP A 50 2.87 -14.64 -8.01
C ASP A 50 2.90 -13.12 -8.18
N ASN A 51 2.71 -12.38 -7.07
CA ASN A 51 2.64 -10.92 -7.08
C ASN A 51 3.91 -10.27 -7.67
N ASN A 52 5.07 -10.65 -7.15
CA ASN A 52 6.34 -10.05 -7.55
C ASN A 52 6.75 -10.46 -8.97
N GLY A 53 6.43 -11.70 -9.38
CA GLY A 53 6.59 -12.12 -10.76
C GLY A 53 5.73 -11.32 -11.74
N ALA A 54 4.47 -11.02 -11.36
CA ALA A 54 3.58 -10.21 -12.17
C ALA A 54 4.09 -8.77 -12.34
N LEU A 55 4.64 -8.15 -11.28
CA LEU A 55 5.26 -6.82 -11.36
C LEU A 55 6.42 -6.78 -12.37
N LEU A 56 7.28 -7.79 -12.35
CA LEU A 56 8.42 -7.92 -13.27
C LEU A 56 7.97 -8.27 -14.69
N ALA A 57 6.88 -9.03 -14.84
CA ALA A 57 6.34 -9.39 -16.14
C ALA A 57 5.70 -8.19 -16.84
N ALA A 58 5.07 -7.29 -16.10
CA ALA A 58 4.35 -6.13 -16.62
C ALA A 58 5.22 -5.14 -17.40
N THR A 59 6.54 -5.14 -17.19
CA THR A 59 7.48 -4.24 -17.87
C THR A 59 8.25 -4.93 -19.01
N ARG A 60 8.00 -6.22 -19.27
CA ARG A 60 8.77 -7.02 -20.26
C ARG A 60 8.53 -6.62 -21.70
N ASP A 61 7.38 -6.03 -22.00
CA ASP A 61 7.05 -5.52 -23.34
C ASP A 61 7.74 -4.18 -23.65
N GLY A 62 8.55 -3.66 -22.72
CA GLY A 62 9.25 -2.40 -22.85
C GLY A 62 8.46 -1.19 -22.35
N THR A 63 7.24 -1.38 -21.83
CA THR A 63 6.47 -0.32 -21.18
C THR A 63 7.11 0.04 -19.84
N PRO A 64 7.71 1.24 -19.69
CA PRO A 64 8.29 1.63 -18.42
C PRO A 64 7.18 1.99 -17.42
N PRO A 65 7.39 1.73 -16.11
CA PRO A 65 6.57 2.35 -15.08
C PRO A 65 6.63 3.88 -15.19
N GLY A 66 5.50 4.55 -14.97
CA GLY A 66 5.46 6.01 -14.92
C GLY A 66 6.32 6.58 -13.79
N ALA A 67 6.77 7.82 -13.93
CA ALA A 67 7.63 8.50 -12.96
C ALA A 67 6.97 8.73 -11.58
N SER A 68 5.67 8.50 -11.45
CA SER A 68 4.90 8.58 -10.20
C SER A 68 4.42 7.20 -9.71
N THR A 69 4.88 6.10 -10.32
CA THR A 69 4.41 4.73 -10.05
C THR A 69 5.35 3.95 -9.14
N LEU A 70 4.83 3.40 -8.05
CA LEU A 70 5.52 2.48 -7.15
C LEU A 70 5.05 1.04 -7.40
N ALA A 71 5.96 0.07 -7.24
CA ALA A 71 5.61 -1.36 -7.29
C ALA A 71 5.01 -1.83 -5.96
N ALA A 72 3.81 -2.40 -5.99
CA ALA A 72 3.20 -3.05 -4.83
C ALA A 72 3.81 -4.45 -4.65
N VAL A 73 4.76 -4.58 -3.72
CA VAL A 73 5.57 -5.79 -3.51
C VAL A 73 5.02 -6.61 -2.36
N LEU A 74 4.98 -7.93 -2.56
CA LEU A 74 4.82 -8.89 -1.47
C LEU A 74 6.19 -9.09 -0.82
N ALA A 75 6.39 -8.54 0.37
CA ALA A 75 7.70 -8.55 1.01
C ALA A 75 8.13 -9.94 1.51
N HIS A 76 7.17 -10.76 1.94
CA HIS A 76 7.41 -12.11 2.45
C HIS A 76 7.44 -13.20 1.37
N ASP A 77 7.86 -12.87 0.15
CA ASP A 77 7.96 -13.85 -0.93
C ASP A 77 9.10 -14.84 -0.65
N PRO A 78 8.82 -16.11 -0.32
CA PRO A 78 9.84 -17.06 0.08
C PRO A 78 10.71 -17.54 -1.10
N PHE A 79 10.33 -17.21 -2.33
CA PHE A 79 11.01 -17.65 -3.54
C PHE A 79 11.98 -16.60 -4.10
N ARG A 80 12.03 -15.41 -3.50
CA ARG A 80 12.86 -14.30 -3.98
C ARG A 80 13.72 -13.72 -2.87
N ARG A 81 14.99 -13.47 -3.19
CA ARG A 81 15.89 -12.74 -2.30
C ARG A 81 15.56 -11.24 -2.38
N PRO A 82 15.32 -10.54 -1.26
CA PRO A 82 14.90 -9.14 -1.29
C PRO A 82 15.83 -8.23 -2.11
N ALA A 83 17.15 -8.33 -1.91
CA ALA A 83 18.12 -7.51 -2.64
C ALA A 83 18.03 -7.71 -4.17
N GLU A 84 17.92 -8.96 -4.62
CA GLU A 84 17.83 -9.26 -6.07
C GLU A 84 16.52 -8.79 -6.68
N LEU A 85 15.41 -8.93 -5.94
CA LEU A 85 14.12 -8.41 -6.38
C LEU A 85 14.14 -6.88 -6.50
N LEU A 86 14.74 -6.18 -5.53
CA LEU A 86 14.88 -4.71 -5.60
C LEU A 86 15.72 -4.27 -6.80
N GLU A 87 16.83 -4.95 -7.06
CA GLU A 87 17.67 -4.70 -8.24
C GLU A 87 16.89 -4.92 -9.55
N GLN A 88 16.12 -6.00 -9.64
CA GLN A 88 15.28 -6.30 -10.80
C GLN A 88 14.20 -5.25 -11.00
N LEU A 89 13.51 -4.82 -9.94
CA LEU A 89 12.49 -3.76 -10.01
C LEU A 89 13.09 -2.42 -10.44
N ARG A 90 14.26 -2.06 -9.90
CA ARG A 90 14.97 -0.84 -10.30
C ARG A 90 15.41 -0.89 -11.76
N ALA A 91 15.94 -2.03 -12.22
CA ALA A 91 16.31 -2.23 -13.61
C ALA A 91 15.10 -2.21 -14.55
N ALA A 92 13.93 -2.64 -14.08
CA ALA A 92 12.66 -2.55 -14.79
C ALA A 92 12.07 -1.12 -14.83
N GLY A 93 12.69 -0.15 -14.15
CA GLY A 93 12.28 1.26 -14.17
C GLY A 93 11.36 1.70 -13.03
N TYR A 94 11.09 0.85 -12.04
CA TYR A 94 10.35 1.28 -10.85
C TYR A 94 11.21 2.20 -9.98
N ARG A 95 10.66 3.36 -9.62
CA ARG A 95 11.33 4.33 -8.73
C ARG A 95 11.28 3.96 -7.25
N GLY A 96 10.42 3.01 -6.89
CA GLY A 96 10.11 2.72 -5.51
C GLY A 96 9.11 1.57 -5.33
N ILE A 97 8.91 1.18 -4.09
CA ILE A 97 8.07 0.04 -3.71
C ILE A 97 7.12 0.40 -2.57
N ALA A 98 6.07 -0.41 -2.41
CA ALA A 98 5.24 -0.46 -1.21
C ALA A 98 5.05 -1.90 -0.73
N ASN A 99 4.87 -2.11 0.58
CA ASN A 99 4.46 -3.41 1.14
C ASN A 99 2.95 -3.65 0.88
N TRP A 100 2.59 -3.94 -0.36
CA TRP A 100 1.22 -4.28 -0.73
C TRP A 100 1.23 -5.46 -1.69
N PRO A 101 0.61 -6.60 -1.37
CA PRO A 101 -0.13 -6.90 -0.12
C PRO A 101 0.75 -6.86 1.15
N SER A 102 0.10 -6.72 2.31
CA SER A 102 0.76 -6.69 3.63
C SER A 102 0.01 -7.55 4.65
N VAL A 103 0.74 -8.01 5.67
CA VAL A 103 0.19 -8.65 6.87
C VAL A 103 -0.43 -7.66 7.86
N ALA A 104 -0.17 -6.36 7.71
CA ALA A 104 -0.66 -5.31 8.61
C ALA A 104 -2.18 -5.35 8.91
N PRO A 105 -3.09 -5.58 7.94
CA PRO A 105 -4.52 -5.64 8.19
C PRO A 105 -5.01 -6.98 8.74
N LEU A 106 -4.15 -8.00 8.86
CA LEU A 106 -4.49 -9.31 9.41
C LEU A 106 -4.45 -9.26 10.94
N ALA A 107 -5.41 -9.92 11.59
CA ALA A 107 -5.57 -9.83 13.04
C ALA A 107 -6.00 -11.17 13.65
N GLY A 108 -5.98 -11.25 14.99
CA GLY A 108 -6.44 -12.41 15.74
C GLY A 108 -5.52 -13.63 15.60
N GLU A 109 -6.11 -14.82 15.64
CA GLU A 109 -5.37 -16.10 15.59
C GLU A 109 -4.52 -16.24 14.32
N LEU A 110 -5.01 -15.76 13.18
CA LEU A 110 -4.25 -15.79 11.93
C LEU A 110 -2.98 -14.94 12.02
N ALA A 111 -3.07 -13.73 12.58
CA ALA A 111 -1.89 -12.88 12.77
C ALA A 111 -0.87 -13.53 13.70
N ALA A 112 -1.32 -14.16 14.80
CA ALA A 112 -0.44 -14.89 15.70
C ALA A 112 0.25 -16.09 15.02
N ALA A 113 -0.47 -16.83 14.17
CA ALA A 113 0.09 -17.95 13.42
C ALA A 113 1.11 -17.49 12.37
N LEU A 114 0.85 -16.37 11.69
CA LEU A 114 1.77 -15.75 10.74
C LEU A 114 3.03 -15.27 11.44
N ASP A 115 2.90 -14.57 12.57
CA ASP A 115 4.03 -14.10 13.36
C ASP A 115 4.93 -15.24 13.82
N HIS A 116 4.33 -16.33 14.35
CA HIS A 116 5.05 -17.54 14.72
C HIS A 116 5.81 -18.17 13.54
N SER A 117 5.28 -18.04 12.33
CA SER A 117 5.85 -18.61 11.11
C SER A 117 6.84 -17.66 10.41
N GLY A 118 7.13 -16.50 10.99
CA GLY A 118 8.03 -15.49 10.42
C GLY A 118 7.34 -14.45 9.55
N PHE A 119 6.06 -14.56 9.23
CA PHE A 119 5.34 -13.56 8.41
C PHE A 119 4.95 -12.34 9.25
N ARG A 120 5.93 -11.49 9.53
CA ARG A 120 5.85 -10.37 10.47
C ARG A 120 5.98 -9.01 9.80
N PHE A 121 5.24 -8.03 10.31
CA PHE A 121 5.31 -6.67 9.81
C PHE A 121 6.73 -6.09 9.84
N GLU A 122 7.55 -6.49 10.82
CA GLU A 122 8.96 -6.10 10.95
C GLU A 122 9.82 -6.54 9.75
N GLU A 123 9.51 -7.66 9.11
CA GLU A 123 10.26 -8.13 7.93
C GLU A 123 9.80 -7.39 6.67
N GLU A 124 8.52 -6.99 6.59
CA GLU A 124 8.08 -6.04 5.54
C GLU A 124 8.85 -4.73 5.68
N LEU A 125 8.96 -4.19 6.90
CA LEU A 125 9.76 -2.99 7.18
C LEU A 125 11.24 -3.20 6.85
N ALA A 126 11.81 -4.38 7.09
CA ALA A 126 13.19 -4.68 6.73
C ALA A 126 13.39 -4.57 5.21
N MET A 127 12.47 -5.11 4.40
CA MET A 127 12.52 -4.95 2.95
C MET A 127 12.41 -3.48 2.51
N LEU A 128 11.52 -2.70 3.14
CA LEU A 128 11.38 -1.28 2.81
C LEU A 128 12.61 -0.46 3.21
N ARG A 129 13.28 -0.80 4.32
CA ARG A 129 14.57 -0.18 4.69
C ARG A 129 15.65 -0.46 3.64
N LEU A 130 15.77 -1.72 3.21
CA LEU A 130 16.70 -2.10 2.14
C LEU A 130 16.41 -1.34 0.82
N ALA A 131 15.14 -1.15 0.48
CA ALA A 131 14.76 -0.36 -0.70
C ALA A 131 15.18 1.11 -0.55
N GLY A 132 14.94 1.71 0.60
CA GLY A 132 15.38 3.08 0.90
C GLY A 132 16.90 3.24 0.83
N GLU A 133 17.66 2.29 1.38
CA GLU A 133 19.12 2.23 1.29
C GLU A 133 19.61 2.11 -0.16
N ALA A 134 18.85 1.42 -1.02
CA ALA A 134 19.10 1.33 -2.46
C ALA A 134 18.64 2.57 -3.26
N GLY A 135 18.21 3.64 -2.58
CA GLY A 135 17.76 4.89 -3.21
C GLY A 135 16.37 4.83 -3.84
N MET A 136 15.57 3.81 -3.48
CA MET A 136 14.20 3.66 -3.96
C MET A 136 13.22 4.38 -3.02
N GLU A 137 12.17 5.01 -3.57
CA GLU A 137 11.08 5.54 -2.75
C GLU A 137 10.30 4.41 -2.07
N THR A 138 9.84 4.67 -0.85
CA THR A 138 9.07 3.70 -0.07
C THR A 138 7.70 4.24 0.31
N ALA A 139 6.68 3.40 0.17
CA ALA A 139 5.37 3.60 0.74
C ALA A 139 5.06 2.48 1.74
N ILE A 140 4.73 2.82 3.00
CA ILE A 140 4.45 1.82 4.04
C ILE A 140 2.97 1.81 4.37
N ILE A 141 2.35 0.64 4.27
CA ILE A 141 0.96 0.39 4.63
C ILE A 141 0.92 -0.09 6.08
N VAL A 142 0.12 0.59 6.91
CA VAL A 142 -0.05 0.31 8.34
C VAL A 142 -1.53 0.27 8.72
N HIS A 143 -1.86 -0.51 9.75
CA HIS A 143 -3.21 -0.63 10.30
C HIS A 143 -3.30 -0.20 11.77
N THR A 144 -2.22 -0.39 12.55
CA THR A 144 -2.20 -0.06 13.99
C THR A 144 -1.22 1.06 14.32
N ARG A 145 -1.37 1.69 15.50
CA ARG A 145 -0.47 2.77 15.96
C ARG A 145 0.95 2.29 16.18
N GLU A 146 1.11 1.05 16.63
CA GLU A 146 2.41 0.40 16.82
C GLU A 146 3.13 0.26 15.48
N GLN A 147 2.42 -0.26 14.46
CA GLN A 147 2.93 -0.35 13.09
C GLN A 147 3.27 1.02 12.51
N MET A 148 2.43 2.04 12.74
CA MET A 148 2.72 3.42 12.34
C MET A 148 3.97 3.97 12.98
N THR A 149 4.15 3.77 14.28
CA THR A 149 5.34 4.24 14.99
C THR A 149 6.60 3.60 14.39
N ALA A 150 6.60 2.28 14.21
CA ALA A 150 7.71 1.57 13.59
C ALA A 150 7.95 1.98 12.12
N ALA A 151 6.88 2.28 11.38
CA ALA A 151 6.97 2.77 10.01
C ALA A 151 7.54 4.19 9.94
N LEU A 152 7.16 5.09 10.83
CA LEU A 152 7.69 6.46 10.89
C LEU A 152 9.20 6.48 11.16
N ASP A 153 9.70 5.54 11.98
CA ASP A 153 11.15 5.37 12.20
C ASP A 153 11.90 4.98 10.93
N ALA A 154 11.24 4.27 10.00
CA ALA A 154 11.80 3.96 8.68
C ALA A 154 11.74 5.15 7.69
N ARG A 155 11.16 6.28 8.09
CA ARG A 155 11.08 7.56 7.34
C ARG A 155 10.63 7.40 5.88
N PRO A 156 9.47 6.79 5.62
CA PRO A 156 9.07 6.56 4.25
C PRO A 156 8.69 7.83 3.52
N GLY A 157 8.81 7.78 2.19
CA GLY A 157 8.29 8.84 1.32
C GLY A 157 6.77 8.97 1.44
N THR A 158 6.08 7.85 1.64
CA THR A 158 4.63 7.80 1.91
C THR A 158 4.30 6.84 3.05
N LEU A 159 3.42 7.25 3.97
CA LEU A 159 2.74 6.37 4.91
C LEU A 159 1.27 6.26 4.50
N VAL A 160 0.74 5.04 4.41
CA VAL A 160 -0.66 4.77 4.08
C VAL A 160 -1.32 4.05 5.26
N ILE A 161 -2.37 4.64 5.80
CA ILE A 161 -3.13 4.07 6.91
C ILE A 161 -4.36 3.37 6.35
N THR A 162 -4.49 2.07 6.60
CA THR A 162 -5.63 1.27 6.14
C THR A 162 -6.62 0.98 7.26
N PRO A 163 -7.94 1.02 6.99
CA PRO A 163 -8.96 0.55 7.93
C PRO A 163 -8.95 -0.96 8.16
N GLY A 164 -8.07 -1.68 7.46
CA GLY A 164 -7.96 -3.12 7.53
C GLY A 164 -9.02 -3.82 6.70
N LEU A 165 -9.22 -5.10 6.98
CA LEU A 165 -10.21 -5.91 6.29
C LEU A 165 -11.63 -5.47 6.68
N SER A 166 -12.53 -5.42 5.69
CA SER A 166 -13.94 -5.11 5.91
C SER A 166 -14.61 -6.16 6.81
N SER A 167 -15.63 -5.74 7.54
CA SER A 167 -16.45 -6.60 8.42
C SER A 167 -17.93 -6.45 8.06
N PRO A 168 -18.75 -7.51 8.16
CA PRO A 168 -20.20 -7.36 8.00
C PRO A 168 -20.83 -6.44 9.07
N ASP A 169 -20.17 -6.26 10.21
CA ASP A 169 -20.62 -5.37 11.28
C ASP A 169 -20.37 -3.89 10.91
N ALA A 170 -21.47 -3.15 10.68
CA ALA A 170 -21.42 -1.73 10.35
C ALA A 170 -20.85 -0.86 11.47
N ALA A 171 -21.21 -1.14 12.74
CA ALA A 171 -20.73 -0.37 13.88
C ALA A 171 -19.21 -0.57 14.07
N GLN A 172 -18.74 -1.80 13.86
CA GLN A 172 -17.30 -2.08 13.87
C GLN A 172 -16.57 -1.33 12.75
N ARG A 173 -17.14 -1.27 11.54
CA ARG A 173 -16.57 -0.51 10.42
C ARG A 173 -16.51 0.98 10.71
N GLU A 174 -17.55 1.55 11.31
CA GLU A 174 -17.60 2.96 11.70
C GLU A 174 -16.53 3.30 12.74
N LYS A 175 -16.44 2.49 13.81
CA LYS A 175 -15.39 2.64 14.83
C LYS A 175 -13.98 2.57 14.24
N ARG A 176 -13.73 1.67 13.29
CA ARG A 176 -12.43 1.57 12.59
C ARG A 176 -12.17 2.79 11.70
N ALA A 177 -13.18 3.31 11.01
CA ALA A 177 -13.05 4.53 10.22
C ALA A 177 -12.64 5.73 11.09
N GLU A 178 -13.28 5.91 12.24
CA GLU A 178 -12.91 6.94 13.22
C GLU A 178 -11.47 6.78 13.71
N ALA A 179 -11.07 5.54 14.05
CA ALA A 179 -9.71 5.26 14.49
C ALA A 179 -8.67 5.60 13.42
N VAL A 180 -8.96 5.31 12.14
CA VAL A 180 -8.09 5.66 11.01
C VAL A 180 -7.96 7.16 10.83
N LEU A 181 -9.06 7.92 10.94
CA LEU A 181 -9.02 9.39 10.83
C LEU A 181 -8.18 10.01 11.94
N ALA A 182 -8.35 9.54 13.18
CA ALA A 182 -7.56 10.01 14.32
C ALA A 182 -6.07 9.66 14.15
N MET A 183 -5.76 8.42 13.75
CA MET A 183 -4.40 7.97 13.50
C MET A 183 -3.73 8.72 12.33
N ALA A 184 -4.48 9.10 11.30
CA ALA A 184 -3.96 9.88 10.18
C ALA A 184 -3.62 11.32 10.56
N ALA A 185 -4.41 11.94 11.44
CA ALA A 185 -4.08 13.25 12.00
C ALA A 185 -2.77 13.18 12.80
N GLU A 186 -2.63 12.18 13.68
CA GLU A 186 -1.42 11.92 14.45
C GLU A 186 -0.19 11.70 13.56
N ALA A 187 -0.31 10.79 12.59
CA ALA A 187 0.75 10.50 11.63
C ALA A 187 1.17 11.73 10.82
N ARG A 188 0.22 12.60 10.44
CA ARG A 188 0.51 13.81 9.68
C ARG A 188 1.36 14.79 10.48
N SER A 189 1.12 14.92 11.79
CA SER A 189 1.93 15.77 12.66
C SER A 189 3.34 15.21 12.90
N ALA A 190 3.51 13.89 12.86
CA ALA A 190 4.80 13.24 13.11
C ALA A 190 5.64 12.96 11.85
N SER A 191 5.01 12.80 10.69
CA SER A 191 5.67 12.40 9.45
C SER A 191 6.31 13.58 8.72
N THR A 192 7.49 13.34 8.14
CA THR A 192 8.12 14.23 7.15
C THR A 192 7.69 13.92 5.71
N GLY A 193 7.13 12.73 5.46
CA GLY A 193 6.69 12.27 4.14
C GLY A 193 5.20 12.56 3.87
N ILE A 194 4.63 11.98 2.83
CA ILE A 194 3.20 12.05 2.52
C ILE A 194 2.45 11.09 3.45
N VAL A 195 1.27 11.49 3.93
CA VAL A 195 0.35 10.61 4.68
C VAL A 195 -0.93 10.47 3.88
N ARG A 196 -1.36 9.22 3.65
CA ARG A 196 -2.61 8.88 2.95
C ARG A 196 -3.48 7.96 3.79
N ILE A 197 -4.80 8.10 3.65
CA ILE A 197 -5.75 7.10 4.13
C ILE A 197 -6.14 6.20 2.95
N HIS A 198 -6.06 4.89 3.13
CA HIS A 198 -6.64 3.95 2.17
C HIS A 198 -8.18 3.96 2.29
N LEU A 199 -8.84 4.45 1.25
CA LEU A 199 -10.29 4.55 1.16
C LEU A 199 -10.90 3.26 0.63
N HIS A 200 -10.80 2.21 1.44
CA HIS A 200 -11.37 0.90 1.14
C HIS A 200 -12.89 0.99 0.91
N PRO A 201 -13.46 0.44 -0.18
CA PRO A 201 -14.89 0.58 -0.53
C PRO A 201 -15.85 0.10 0.55
N GLY A 202 -15.44 -0.90 1.34
CA GLY A 202 -16.21 -1.39 2.49
C GLY A 202 -16.42 -0.38 3.62
N PHE A 203 -15.69 0.74 3.67
CA PHE A 203 -15.78 1.72 4.75
C PHE A 203 -16.40 3.03 4.26
N ALA A 204 -17.73 3.06 4.15
CA ALA A 204 -18.48 4.22 3.65
C ALA A 204 -18.17 5.52 4.40
N ALA A 205 -17.99 5.46 5.71
CA ALA A 205 -17.63 6.63 6.53
C ALA A 205 -16.30 7.28 6.09
N LEU A 206 -15.30 6.50 5.67
CA LEU A 206 -14.04 7.07 5.16
C LEU A 206 -14.20 7.76 3.80
N GLN A 207 -15.21 7.37 3.02
CA GLN A 207 -15.46 7.97 1.70
C GLN A 207 -16.04 9.38 1.81
N THR A 208 -16.81 9.65 2.88
CA THR A 208 -17.59 10.89 3.03
C THR A 208 -17.07 11.79 4.14
N ALA A 209 -16.40 11.25 5.16
CA ALA A 209 -15.87 12.04 6.27
C ALA A 209 -14.80 13.03 5.79
N PRO A 210 -14.76 14.25 6.37
CA PRO A 210 -13.66 15.17 6.12
C PRO A 210 -12.35 14.54 6.58
N ARG A 211 -11.33 14.57 5.72
CA ARG A 211 -9.99 14.09 6.07
C ARG A 211 -9.26 15.13 6.92
N PRO A 212 -8.34 14.71 7.81
CA PRO A 212 -7.47 15.65 8.51
C PRO A 212 -6.68 16.51 7.54
N GLU A 213 -6.36 17.75 7.95
CA GLU A 213 -5.63 18.69 7.09
C GLU A 213 -4.31 18.09 6.61
N GLY A 214 -4.07 18.19 5.31
CA GLY A 214 -2.84 17.72 4.69
C GLY A 214 -2.69 16.20 4.56
N VAL A 215 -3.73 15.42 4.87
CA VAL A 215 -3.81 13.97 4.63
C VAL A 215 -4.49 13.69 3.28
N GLY A 216 -3.78 12.97 2.42
CA GLY A 216 -4.30 12.52 1.12
C GLY A 216 -5.11 11.22 1.22
N ALA A 217 -5.57 10.74 0.08
CA ALA A 217 -6.27 9.47 -0.07
C ALA A 217 -5.49 8.50 -0.96
N LEU A 218 -5.61 7.20 -0.69
CA LEU A 218 -5.32 6.13 -1.65
C LEU A 218 -6.64 5.46 -2.03
N ARG A 219 -6.99 5.45 -3.32
CA ARG A 219 -8.24 4.88 -3.84
C ARG A 219 -7.96 3.80 -4.88
N HIS A 220 -8.79 2.77 -4.95
CA HIS A 220 -8.77 1.87 -6.11
C HIS A 220 -9.22 2.65 -7.35
N TYR A 221 -8.43 2.57 -8.42
CA TYR A 221 -8.84 3.08 -9.72
C TYR A 221 -9.75 2.06 -10.40
N ASN A 222 -10.97 2.48 -10.75
CA ASN A 222 -11.88 1.71 -11.58
C ASN A 222 -12.10 2.48 -12.88
N ARG A 223 -11.67 1.91 -14.01
CA ARG A 223 -12.20 2.29 -15.32
C ARG A 223 -13.61 1.71 -15.40
N SER A 224 -14.62 2.53 -15.14
CA SER A 224 -16.01 2.23 -15.50
C SER A 224 -16.16 2.01 -16.99
#